data_AF-A0A7R9YX93-F1
#
_entry.id   AF-A0A7R9YX93-F1
#
_cell.length_a   1.000
_cell.length_b   1.000
_cell.length_c   1.000
_cell.angle_alpha   90.00
_cell.angle_beta   90.00
_cell.angle_gamma   90.00
#
_symmetry.space_group_name_H-M   'P 1'
#
loop_
_entity.id
_entity.type
_entity.pdbx_description
1 polymer ?
#
loop_
_entity_poly.entity_id
_entity_poly.type
_entity_poly.pdbx_seq_one_letter_code
_entity_poly.pdbx_strand_id
1 'polypeptide(L)'
;VKDVMDSNLALKEQLSQKDARVDALVSEGKVLSKELSKGLDAFLCPITREIMTDPVICADGHTYERHAIDMWLRTSSRSPKTNQPLTSRVLLPNHAMRNAIDAMTENMK
;
A
#
# COMPACT_ATOMS: atom_id res chain seq x y z
N VAL A 1 7.05 18.25 53.72
CA VAL A 1 6.00 17.32 53.22
C VAL A 1 5.17 17.96 52.11
N LYS A 2 4.65 19.19 52.31
CA LYS A 2 3.86 19.92 51.30
C LYS A 2 4.61 20.12 49.97
N ASP A 3 5.84 20.59 50.01
CA ASP A 3 6.66 20.82 48.80
C ASP A 3 6.91 19.55 47.97
N VAL A 4 7.01 18.41 48.65
CA VAL A 4 7.17 17.09 47.99
C VAL A 4 5.85 16.65 47.35
N MET A 5 4.70 16.91 47.99
CA MET A 5 3.39 16.63 47.42
C MET A 5 3.11 17.50 46.18
N ASP A 6 3.45 18.78 46.25
CA ASP A 6 3.30 19.72 45.13
C ASP A 6 4.21 19.32 43.95
N SER A 7 5.44 18.90 44.23
CA SER A 7 6.38 18.37 43.22
C SER A 7 5.86 17.08 42.57
N ASN A 8 5.28 16.17 43.36
CA ASN A 8 4.68 14.94 42.84
C ASN A 8 3.45 15.20 41.98
N LEU A 9 2.65 16.22 42.30
CA LEU A 9 1.50 16.62 41.49
C LEU A 9 1.96 17.18 40.14
N ALA A 10 2.96 18.07 40.14
CA ALA A 10 3.54 18.62 38.92
C ALA A 10 4.14 17.53 38.01
N LEU A 11 4.84 16.54 38.58
CA LEU A 11 5.39 15.40 37.83
C LEU A 11 4.30 14.56 37.19
N LYS A 12 3.17 14.31 37.89
CA LYS A 12 2.03 13.57 37.33
C LYS A 12 1.40 14.29 36.15
N GLU A 13 1.25 15.61 36.26
CA GLU A 13 0.69 16.42 35.18
C GLU A 13 1.61 16.47 33.96
N GLN A 14 2.94 16.58 34.18
CA GLN A 14 3.93 16.44 33.11
C GLN A 14 3.90 15.04 32.46
N LEU A 15 3.73 13.97 33.24
CA LEU A 15 3.63 12.61 32.71
C LEU A 15 2.40 12.48 31.80
N SER A 16 1.24 12.97 32.26
CA SER A 16 0.00 12.96 31.48
C SER A 16 0.11 13.77 30.19
N GLN A 17 0.77 14.93 30.22
CA GLN A 17 1.05 15.71 29.00
C GLN A 17 1.97 14.97 28.04
N LYS A 18 2.96 14.22 28.54
CA LYS A 18 3.86 13.42 27.71
C LYS A 18 3.15 12.22 27.08
N ASP A 19 2.27 11.54 27.82
CA ASP A 19 1.45 10.44 27.29
C ASP A 19 0.55 10.94 26.15
N ALA A 20 -0.15 12.06 26.35
CA ALA A 20 -0.97 12.67 25.30
C ALA A 20 -0.17 13.05 24.04
N ARG A 21 1.06 13.52 24.20
CA ARG A 21 1.96 13.80 23.07
C ARG A 21 2.41 12.54 22.35
N VAL A 22 2.69 11.45 23.08
CA VAL A 22 3.03 10.16 22.49
C VAL A 22 1.86 9.64 21.67
N ASP A 23 0.64 9.69 22.21
CA ASP A 23 -0.57 9.26 21.51
C ASP A 23 -0.79 10.05 20.20
N ALA A 24 -0.58 11.37 20.23
CA ALA A 24 -0.66 12.21 19.05
C ALA A 24 0.35 11.78 17.97
N LEU A 25 1.63 11.62 18.32
CA LEU A 25 2.67 11.19 17.37
C LEU A 25 2.39 9.79 16.79
N VAL A 26 1.89 8.87 17.62
CA VAL A 26 1.50 7.53 17.16
C VAL A 26 0.34 7.61 16.17
N SER A 27 -0.64 8.47 16.43
CA SER A 27 -1.78 8.68 15.53
C SER A 27 -1.34 9.26 14.17
N GLU A 28 -0.42 10.23 14.17
CA GLU A 28 0.16 10.81 12.95
C GLU A 28 0.95 9.77 12.17
N GLY A 29 1.79 8.97 12.84
CA GLY A 29 2.54 7.89 12.22
C GLY A 29 1.63 6.83 11.56
N LYS A 30 0.49 6.50 12.20
CA LYS A 30 -0.51 5.60 11.60
C LYS A 30 -1.11 6.18 10.33
N VAL A 31 -1.45 7.47 10.31
CA VAL A 31 -2.00 8.14 9.12
C VAL A 31 -0.99 8.09 7.98
N LEU A 32 0.26 8.45 8.23
CA LEU A 32 1.34 8.41 7.23
C LEU A 32 1.56 6.99 6.68
N SER A 33 1.58 5.99 7.57
CA SER A 33 1.75 4.60 7.15
C SER A 33 0.63 4.11 6.22
N LYS A 34 -0.61 4.54 6.48
CA LYS A 34 -1.80 4.18 5.69
C LYS A 34 -1.81 4.86 4.32
N GLU A 35 -1.41 6.13 4.23
CA GLU A 35 -1.32 6.82 2.95
C GLU A 35 -0.19 6.24 2.08
N LEU A 36 0.94 5.89 2.70
CA LEU A 36 2.04 5.23 2.00
C LEU A 36 1.63 3.85 1.47
N SER A 37 0.92 3.04 2.26
CA SER A 37 0.45 1.73 1.83
C SER A 37 -0.53 1.84 0.66
N LYS A 38 -1.43 2.82 0.70
CA LYS A 38 -2.41 3.05 -0.36
C LYS A 38 -1.76 3.45 -1.68
N GLY A 39 -0.70 4.25 -1.63
CA GLY A 39 0.11 4.57 -2.81
C GLY A 39 0.77 3.33 -3.39
N LEU A 40 1.29 2.43 -2.54
CA LEU A 40 1.94 1.20 -2.96
C LEU A 40 0.97 0.18 -3.58
N ASP A 41 -0.25 0.09 -3.05
CA ASP A 41 -1.29 -0.85 -3.51
C ASP A 41 -1.62 -0.70 -5.00
N ALA A 42 -1.50 0.51 -5.56
CA ALA A 42 -1.72 0.76 -6.98
C ALA A 42 -0.67 0.10 -7.90
N PHE A 43 0.50 -0.22 -7.35
CA PHE A 43 1.63 -0.81 -8.06
C PHE A 43 1.75 -2.33 -7.84
N LEU A 44 0.95 -2.88 -6.92
CA LEU A 44 0.93 -4.31 -6.63
C LEU A 44 0.09 -5.08 -7.64
N CYS A 45 0.61 -6.22 -8.09
CA CYS A 45 -0.17 -7.14 -8.90
C CYS A 45 -1.32 -7.72 -8.06
N PRO A 46 -2.57 -7.71 -8.57
CA PRO A 46 -3.69 -8.34 -7.87
C PRO A 46 -3.54 -9.84 -7.61
N ILE A 47 -2.69 -10.53 -8.37
CA ILE A 47 -2.44 -11.98 -8.26
C ILE A 47 -1.29 -12.26 -7.29
N THR A 48 -0.10 -11.72 -7.56
CA THR A 48 1.11 -12.04 -6.76
C THR A 48 1.18 -11.25 -5.45
N ARG A 49 0.47 -10.12 -5.35
CA ARG A 49 0.59 -9.14 -4.24
C ARG A 49 1.98 -8.53 -4.11
N GLU A 50 2.76 -8.55 -5.18
CA GLU A 50 4.10 -7.95 -5.27
C GLU A 50 4.09 -6.79 -6.28
N ILE A 51 5.09 -5.90 -6.19
CA ILE A 51 5.26 -4.80 -7.16
C ILE A 51 5.45 -5.40 -8.56
N MET A 52 4.70 -4.88 -9.53
CA MET A 52 4.77 -5.36 -10.91
C MET A 52 6.10 -4.98 -11.56
N THR A 53 6.78 -5.96 -12.11
CA THR A 53 8.00 -5.78 -12.92
C THR A 53 7.68 -5.72 -14.41
N ASP A 54 6.67 -6.45 -14.87
CA ASP A 54 6.18 -6.44 -16.25
C ASP A 54 4.66 -6.21 -16.31
N PRO A 55 4.18 -4.98 -16.05
CA PRO A 55 2.76 -4.69 -16.00
C PRO A 55 2.08 -4.83 -17.38
N VAL A 56 0.99 -5.58 -17.42
CA VAL A 56 0.12 -5.78 -18.60
C VAL A 56 -1.35 -5.53 -18.27
N ILE A 57 -2.08 -4.93 -19.20
CA ILE A 57 -3.53 -4.71 -19.13
C ILE A 57 -4.27 -5.87 -19.79
N CYS A 58 -5.30 -6.35 -19.10
CA CYS A 58 -6.31 -7.28 -19.62
C CYS A 58 -7.53 -6.55 -20.18
N ALA A 59 -8.39 -7.29 -20.88
CA ALA A 59 -9.62 -6.74 -21.49
C ALA A 59 -10.65 -6.15 -20.49
N ASP A 60 -10.49 -6.43 -19.20
CA ASP A 60 -11.28 -5.84 -18.11
C ASP A 60 -10.72 -4.51 -17.59
N GLY A 61 -9.61 -4.02 -18.18
CA GLY A 61 -8.95 -2.77 -17.81
C GLY A 61 -8.02 -2.86 -16.61
N HIS A 62 -7.88 -4.03 -15.97
CA HIS A 62 -6.97 -4.19 -14.84
C HIS A 62 -5.55 -4.52 -15.30
N THR A 63 -4.57 -4.10 -14.50
CA THR A 63 -3.15 -4.37 -14.74
C THR A 63 -2.66 -5.48 -13.83
N TYR A 64 -1.82 -6.37 -14.38
CA TYR A 64 -1.25 -7.52 -13.71
C TYR A 64 0.23 -7.67 -14.05
N GLU A 65 0.96 -8.43 -13.24
CA GLU A 65 2.26 -8.97 -13.62
C GLU A 65 2.07 -9.99 -14.74
N ARG A 66 2.82 -9.85 -15.84
CA ARG A 66 2.67 -10.65 -17.06
C ARG A 66 2.70 -12.14 -16.77
N HIS A 67 3.75 -12.61 -16.09
CA HIS A 67 3.90 -14.04 -15.82
C HIS A 67 2.71 -14.61 -15.03
N ALA A 68 2.21 -13.86 -14.05
CA ALA A 68 1.12 -14.29 -13.19
C ALA A 68 -0.21 -14.40 -13.95
N ILE A 69 -0.53 -13.41 -14.79
CA ILE A 69 -1.76 -13.45 -15.58
C ILE A 69 -1.68 -14.50 -16.71
N ASP A 70 -0.51 -14.69 -17.33
CA ASP A 70 -0.30 -15.75 -18.32
C ASP A 70 -0.57 -17.14 -17.71
N MET A 71 -0.09 -17.39 -16.49
CA MET A 71 -0.40 -18.64 -15.79
C MET A 71 -1.88 -18.80 -15.48
N TRP A 72 -2.54 -17.75 -15.00
CA TRP A 72 -3.97 -17.77 -14.70
C TRP A 72 -4.82 -18.08 -15.95
N LEU A 73 -4.49 -17.48 -17.09
CA LEU A 73 -5.24 -17.67 -18.34
C LEU A 73 -5.09 -19.07 -18.97
N ARG A 74 -4.15 -19.90 -18.48
CA ARG A 74 -4.04 -21.31 -18.87
C ARG A 74 -5.19 -22.15 -18.33
N THR A 75 -5.75 -21.80 -17.17
CA THR A 75 -6.80 -22.57 -16.49
C THR A 75 -8.12 -21.81 -16.38
N SER A 76 -8.14 -20.50 -16.64
CA SER A 76 -9.31 -19.65 -16.53
C SER A 76 -9.47 -18.71 -17.72
N SER A 77 -10.70 -18.26 -17.99
CA SER A 77 -11.01 -17.19 -18.94
C SER A 77 -11.66 -15.98 -18.25
N ARG A 78 -11.58 -15.91 -16.91
CA ARG A 78 -12.19 -14.86 -16.10
C ARG A 78 -11.12 -13.92 -15.55
N SER A 79 -11.49 -12.68 -15.26
CA SER A 79 -10.63 -11.72 -14.57
C SER A 79 -10.27 -12.25 -13.16
N PRO A 80 -8.99 -12.26 -12.78
CA PRO A 80 -8.60 -12.53 -11.39
C PRO A 80 -9.15 -11.51 -10.39
N LYS A 81 -9.47 -10.28 -10.83
CA LYS A 81 -9.88 -9.18 -9.94
C LYS A 81 -11.40 -9.15 -9.74
N THR A 82 -12.16 -9.27 -10.83
CA THR A 82 -13.62 -9.12 -10.80
C THR A 82 -14.37 -10.44 -10.91
N ASN A 83 -13.66 -11.52 -11.23
CA ASN A 83 -14.22 -12.82 -11.55
C ASN A 83 -15.24 -12.76 -12.72
N GLN A 84 -15.21 -11.72 -13.56
CA GLN A 84 -16.06 -11.63 -14.75
C GLN A 84 -15.36 -12.28 -15.95
N PRO A 85 -16.09 -12.88 -16.91
CA PRO A 85 -15.51 -13.38 -18.16
C PRO A 85 -14.74 -12.27 -18.89
N LEU A 86 -13.53 -12.58 -19.36
CA LEU A 86 -12.76 -11.68 -20.20
C LEU A 86 -13.26 -11.79 -21.65
N THR A 87 -13.47 -10.64 -22.30
CA THR A 87 -13.85 -10.57 -23.71
C THR A 87 -12.69 -10.94 -24.65
N SER A 88 -11.45 -10.86 -24.18
CA SER A 88 -10.24 -11.25 -24.90
C SER A 88 -9.14 -11.72 -23.94
N ARG A 89 -8.27 -12.59 -24.43
CA ARG A 89 -7.05 -13.06 -23.73
C ARG A 89 -5.78 -12.30 -24.15
N VAL A 90 -5.92 -11.26 -24.97
CA VAL A 90 -4.79 -10.42 -25.38
C VAL A 90 -4.29 -9.63 -24.16
N LEU A 91 -2.98 -9.70 -23.93
CA LEU A 91 -2.28 -8.95 -22.89
C LEU A 91 -1.55 -7.77 -23.53
N LEU A 92 -1.95 -6.55 -23.16
CA LEU A 92 -1.34 -5.32 -23.68
C LEU A 92 -0.29 -4.80 -22.68
N PRO A 93 0.97 -4.53 -23.08
CA PRO A 93 1.93 -3.89 -22.20
C PRO A 93 1.43 -2.55 -21.65
N ASN A 94 1.56 -2.33 -20.34
CA ASN A 94 1.22 -1.06 -19.70
C ASN A 94 2.48 -0.24 -19.42
N HIS A 95 2.97 0.45 -20.44
CA HIS A 95 4.17 1.28 -20.33
C HIS A 95 4.02 2.43 -19.34
N ALA A 96 2.82 3.03 -19.25
CA ALA A 96 2.56 4.10 -18.29
C ALA A 96 2.72 3.60 -16.84
N MET A 97 2.19 2.40 -16.54
CA MET A 97 2.35 1.81 -15.23
C MET A 97 3.81 1.44 -14.93
N ARG A 98 4.51 0.85 -15.90
CA ARG A 98 5.93 0.54 -15.76
C ARG A 98 6.75 1.78 -15.39
N ASN A 99 6.60 2.85 -16.16
CA ASN A 99 7.32 4.10 -15.91
C ASN A 99 7.00 4.69 -14.53
N ALA A 100 5.75 4.59 -14.07
CA ALA A 100 5.36 5.06 -12.74
C ALA A 100 5.97 4.19 -11.61
N ILE A 101 6.05 2.87 -11.80
CA ILE A 101 6.72 1.96 -10.85
C ILE A 101 8.22 2.25 -10.81
N ASP A 102 8.86 2.41 -11.98
CA ASP A 102 10.28 2.72 -12.07
C ASP A 102 10.60 4.02 -11.33
N ALA A 103 9.83 5.09 -11.60
CA ALA A 103 9.97 6.36 -10.90
C ALA A 103 9.74 6.24 -9.38
N MET A 104 8.79 5.41 -8.93
CA MET A 104 8.55 5.17 -7.51
C MET A 104 9.74 4.46 -6.85
N THR A 105 10.27 3.42 -7.49
CA THR A 105 11.36 2.59 -6.95
C THR A 105 12.71 3.30 -6.97
N GLU A 106 12.96 4.20 -7.93
CA GLU A 106 14.12 5.08 -7.93
C GLU A 106 14.14 6.02 -6.73
N ASN A 107 12.98 6.57 -6.34
CA ASN A 107 12.87 7.45 -5.17
C ASN A 107 13.01 6.73 -3.82
N MET A 108 13.00 5.38 -3.80
CA MET A 108 13.16 4.58 -2.58
C MET A 108 14.60 4.05 -2.37
N LYS A 109 15.52 4.31 -3.31
CA LYS A 109 16.94 3.96 -3.18
C LYS A 109 17.72 5.08 -2.50
#